data_AF-K2DK53-F1
#
_entry.id   AF-K2DK53-F1
#
_cell.length_a   1.000
_cell.length_b   1.000
_cell.length_c   1.000
_cell.angle_alpha   90.00
_cell.angle_beta   90.00
_cell.angle_gamma   90.00
#
_symmetry.space_group_name_H-M   'P 1'
#
loop_
_entity.id
_entity.type
_entity.pdbx_description
1 polymer ?
#
loop_
_entity_poly.entity_id
_entity_poly.type
_entity_poly.pdbx_seq_one_letter_code
_entity_poly.pdbx_strand_id
1 'polypeptide(L)'
;MFRNLPEDSLWSAKPVCLGLAGTFLFDLYLFSQGVLFQGVDPDALSARPLVHALMVPLLLLATTRHRNWITKIRVSRKVVFHSATLVLVGLYMLFIAGVGYYVRYFGGEWGGALQLGLVFVGLVLALALALSGSLRAKLRVFLGKHFFRYRFDYREEWLKFTATLSSQAHPQEAGQNVVKGLADMLESPAGALWLLRPDDDQYRQVARWNLAATSQTIDQQAELPTFMRSTGWVVNLEEFRASPGRYRDLRLPEWLAEYPQAWLLVPLWQDKDLLGFVLLASPRTLVDVNWEVTDLLKTAGRQAASFLAQIQATEALLESRKFEAFNRMSAFVVHDLKNIVAQLSLMVKNAKRLQDNPEFQADMLMTVENSLDRMRQLMLQLRGGTASGDASVGVDLCKIAERLAANALRRGRTVHLEASPQVFTRGQADRLERIIGHLVHNAFDATEVHDRVWVKVDRFGSHARIEVGDEGQGMT
;
A
#
# COMPACT_ATOMS: atom_id res chain seq x y z
N MET A 1 24.69 -30.92 13.26
CA MET A 1 24.64 -29.80 14.23
C MET A 1 26.02 -29.17 14.45
N PHE A 2 27.05 -29.97 14.72
CA PHE A 2 28.41 -29.50 15.08
C PHE A 2 29.21 -28.76 13.99
N ARG A 3 28.98 -29.07 12.71
CA ARG A 3 29.88 -28.66 11.61
C ARG A 3 29.64 -27.23 11.06
N ASN A 4 28.60 -26.53 11.54
CA ASN A 4 28.14 -25.24 10.99
C ASN A 4 27.89 -24.17 12.07
N LEU A 5 28.45 -24.33 13.28
CA LEU A 5 28.34 -23.32 14.34
C LEU A 5 29.57 -22.39 14.29
N PRO A 6 29.42 -21.06 14.42
CA PRO A 6 30.56 -20.16 14.59
C PRO A 6 31.37 -20.58 15.83
N GLU A 7 32.69 -20.34 15.82
CA GLU A 7 33.63 -20.90 16.81
C GLU A 7 33.20 -20.63 18.27
N ASP A 8 32.63 -19.46 18.54
CA ASP A 8 32.09 -19.05 19.84
C ASP A 8 30.89 -19.88 20.33
N SER A 9 30.15 -20.54 19.42
CA SER A 9 28.97 -21.37 19.73
C SER A 9 29.28 -22.86 19.85
N LEU A 10 30.50 -23.30 19.50
CA LEU A 10 30.90 -24.71 19.58
C LEU A 10 31.09 -25.18 21.03
N TRP A 11 31.53 -24.29 21.91
CA TRP A 11 31.76 -24.60 23.33
C TRP A 11 30.47 -24.90 24.10
N SER A 12 29.34 -24.29 23.71
CA SER A 12 28.04 -24.48 24.34
C SER A 12 27.21 -25.61 23.73
N ALA A 13 27.37 -25.89 22.43
CA ALA A 13 26.65 -26.97 21.76
C ALA A 13 27.21 -28.38 22.07
N LYS A 14 28.47 -28.48 22.49
CA LYS A 14 29.16 -29.70 22.91
C LYS A 14 28.37 -30.56 23.91
N PRO A 15 28.00 -30.05 25.10
CA PRO A 15 27.29 -30.84 26.11
C PRO A 15 25.88 -31.28 25.68
N VAL A 16 25.14 -30.44 24.93
CA VAL A 16 23.82 -30.83 24.37
C VAL A 16 23.96 -31.96 23.37
N CYS A 17 24.89 -31.82 22.43
CA CYS A 17 25.09 -32.81 21.39
C CYS A 17 25.55 -34.14 21.99
N LEU A 18 26.44 -34.11 22.98
CA LEU A 18 26.91 -35.31 23.69
C LEU A 18 25.78 -35.96 24.49
N GLY A 19 25.00 -35.18 25.24
CA GLY A 19 23.86 -35.70 26.01
C GLY A 19 22.81 -36.36 25.13
N LEU A 20 22.35 -35.68 24.08
CA LEU A 20 21.38 -36.24 23.14
C LEU A 20 21.94 -37.43 22.35
N ALA A 21 23.18 -37.35 21.87
CA ALA A 21 23.79 -38.45 21.14
C ALA A 21 23.94 -39.69 22.02
N GLY A 22 24.36 -39.55 23.28
CA GLY A 22 24.46 -40.66 24.22
C GLY A 22 23.10 -41.34 24.47
N THR A 23 22.06 -40.56 24.74
CA THR A 23 20.68 -41.04 24.89
C THR A 23 20.20 -41.79 23.65
N PHE A 24 20.32 -41.19 22.45
CA PHE A 24 19.80 -41.80 21.23
C PHE A 24 20.62 -42.99 20.73
N LEU A 25 21.94 -42.98 20.89
CA LEU A 25 22.79 -44.12 20.51
C LEU A 25 22.52 -45.33 21.40
N PHE A 26 22.30 -45.12 22.70
CA PHE A 26 21.96 -46.22 23.61
C PHE A 26 20.57 -46.80 23.31
N ASP A 27 19.57 -45.95 23.10
CA ASP A 27 18.23 -46.41 22.72
C ASP A 27 18.26 -47.11 21.34
N LEU A 28 19.03 -46.61 20.38
CA LEU A 28 19.20 -47.28 19.08
C LEU A 28 19.85 -48.66 19.23
N TYR A 29 20.89 -48.79 20.07
CA TYR A 29 21.52 -50.07 20.38
C TYR A 29 20.51 -51.05 21.00
N LEU A 30 19.76 -50.60 22.02
CA LEU A 30 18.77 -51.40 22.73
C LEU A 30 17.67 -51.92 21.78
N PHE A 31 17.08 -51.04 20.97
CA PHE A 31 16.03 -51.42 20.04
C PHE A 31 16.54 -52.21 18.82
N SER A 32 17.77 -51.94 18.36
CA SER A 32 18.40 -52.73 17.30
C SER A 32 18.62 -54.17 17.75
N GLN A 33 19.07 -54.40 18.98
CA GLN A 33 19.15 -55.76 19.53
C GLN A 33 17.77 -56.39 19.71
N GLY A 34 16.79 -55.62 20.18
CA GLY A 34 15.40 -56.07 20.30
C GLY A 34 14.82 -56.60 18.99
N VAL A 35 15.09 -55.90 17.88
CA VAL A 35 14.66 -56.32 16.53
C VAL A 35 15.44 -57.52 16.03
N LEU A 36 16.76 -57.56 16.28
CA LEU A 36 17.64 -58.61 15.75
C LEU A 36 17.44 -59.96 16.46
N PHE A 37 17.18 -59.94 17.77
CA PHE A 37 17.06 -61.13 18.62
C PHE A 37 15.64 -61.42 19.09
N GLN A 38 14.63 -60.71 18.56
CA GLN A 38 13.20 -60.84 18.90
C GLN A 38 12.90 -60.72 20.41
N GLY A 39 13.70 -59.93 21.13
CA GLY A 39 13.56 -59.72 22.56
C GLY A 39 14.55 -58.67 23.05
N VAL A 40 14.14 -57.82 23.99
CA VAL A 40 15.01 -56.80 24.58
C VAL A 40 15.85 -57.46 25.68
N ASP A 41 17.17 -57.28 25.62
CA ASP A 41 18.08 -57.73 26.66
C ASP A 41 17.71 -57.06 28.01
N PRO A 42 17.32 -57.85 29.03
CA PRO A 42 16.96 -57.34 30.36
C PRO A 42 18.08 -56.52 31.00
N ASP A 43 19.34 -56.91 30.77
CA ASP A 43 20.50 -56.23 31.36
C ASP A 43 20.69 -54.85 30.72
N ALA A 44 20.61 -54.76 29.38
CA ALA A 44 20.65 -53.49 28.67
C ALA A 44 19.45 -52.58 29.01
N LEU A 45 18.26 -53.15 29.23
CA LEU A 45 17.08 -52.40 29.65
C LEU A 45 17.25 -51.82 31.07
N SER A 46 17.83 -52.60 31.99
CA SER A 46 18.09 -52.18 33.37
C SER A 46 19.18 -51.10 33.47
N ALA A 47 20.13 -51.08 32.52
CA ALA A 47 21.16 -50.04 32.42
C ALA A 47 20.63 -48.70 31.86
N ARG A 48 19.45 -48.69 31.22
CA ARG A 48 18.87 -47.50 30.57
C ARG A 48 18.68 -46.30 31.51
N PRO A 49 18.12 -46.44 32.73
CA PRO A 49 17.98 -45.33 33.66
C PRO A 49 19.33 -44.75 34.10
N LEU A 50 20.36 -45.59 34.25
CA LEU A 50 21.71 -45.17 34.61
C LEU A 50 22.33 -44.29 33.49
N VAL A 51 22.18 -44.71 32.23
CA VAL A 51 22.67 -43.95 31.07
C VAL A 51 21.95 -42.60 30.96
N HIS A 52 20.63 -42.56 31.13
CA HIS A 52 19.88 -41.29 31.13
C HIS A 52 20.29 -40.40 32.30
N ALA A 53 20.45 -40.96 33.50
CA ALA A 53 20.92 -40.21 34.67
C ALA A 53 22.32 -39.60 34.45
N LEU A 54 23.21 -40.29 33.73
CA LEU A 54 24.53 -39.76 33.37
C LEU A 54 24.45 -38.64 32.32
N MET A 55 23.47 -38.67 31.42
CA MET A 55 23.28 -37.64 30.38
C MET A 55 22.56 -36.39 30.90
N VAL A 56 21.74 -36.50 31.96
CA VAL A 56 20.99 -35.38 32.55
C VAL A 56 21.89 -34.20 32.98
N PRO A 57 23.03 -34.38 33.68
CA PRO A 57 23.96 -33.30 34.01
C PRO A 57 24.50 -32.56 32.78
N LEU A 58 24.77 -33.27 31.69
CA LEU A 58 25.25 -32.68 30.44
C LEU A 58 24.16 -31.80 29.79
N LEU A 59 22.90 -32.24 29.84
CA LEU A 59 21.75 -31.47 29.35
C LEU A 59 21.44 -30.26 30.25
N LEU A 60 21.58 -30.41 31.58
CA LEU A 60 21.42 -29.31 32.56
C LEU A 60 22.51 -28.25 32.44
N LEU A 61 23.76 -28.66 32.27
CA LEU A 61 24.89 -27.75 32.01
C LEU A 61 24.69 -26.92 30.75
N ALA A 62 23.97 -27.46 29.78
CA ALA A 62 23.66 -26.74 28.55
C ALA A 62 22.50 -25.76 28.69
N THR A 63 21.44 -26.10 29.43
CA THR A 63 20.28 -25.21 29.63
C THR A 63 20.59 -24.05 30.57
N THR A 64 21.45 -24.26 31.56
CA THR A 64 21.88 -23.23 32.51
C THR A 64 22.85 -22.20 31.90
N ARG A 65 23.61 -22.58 30.87
CA ARG A 65 24.63 -21.70 30.26
C ARG A 65 24.09 -20.60 29.35
N HIS A 66 22.87 -20.67 28.81
CA HIS A 66 22.20 -19.54 28.14
C HIS A 66 20.70 -19.81 27.86
N ARG A 67 19.81 -19.00 28.45
CA ARG A 67 18.34 -19.10 28.34
C ARG A 67 17.76 -18.72 26.96
N ASN A 68 18.57 -18.15 26.06
CA ASN A 68 18.16 -17.66 24.73
C ASN A 68 18.64 -18.53 23.55
N TRP A 69 19.16 -19.74 23.79
CA TRP A 69 19.66 -20.58 22.69
C TRP A 69 18.53 -21.28 21.93
N ILE A 70 17.46 -21.72 22.60
CA ILE A 70 16.32 -22.42 21.96
C ILE A 70 15.63 -21.55 20.91
N THR A 71 15.58 -20.22 21.08
CA THR A 71 15.05 -19.27 20.09
C THR A 71 16.02 -18.97 18.94
N LYS A 72 17.32 -19.30 19.08
CA LYS A 72 18.37 -19.14 18.05
C LYS A 72 18.76 -20.45 17.35
N ILE A 73 18.18 -21.60 17.71
CA ILE A 73 18.28 -22.82 16.90
C ILE A 73 17.37 -22.65 15.67
N ARG A 74 17.78 -21.77 14.74
CA ARG A 74 17.34 -21.88 13.36
C ARG A 74 18.01 -23.13 12.81
N VAL A 75 17.23 -24.17 12.62
CA VAL A 75 17.65 -25.38 11.90
C VAL A 75 18.19 -24.93 10.54
N SER A 76 19.52 -24.83 10.43
CA SER A 76 20.19 -24.43 9.20
C SER A 76 19.68 -25.31 8.06
N ARG A 77 19.32 -24.70 6.92
CA ARG A 77 18.79 -25.35 5.70
C ARG A 77 19.57 -26.59 5.23
N LYS A 78 20.83 -26.76 5.66
CA LYS A 78 21.60 -28.01 5.43
C LYS A 78 21.09 -29.21 6.23
N VAL A 79 20.57 -29.03 7.45
CA VAL A 79 20.06 -30.14 8.28
C VAL A 79 18.78 -30.73 7.69
N VAL A 80 17.86 -29.90 7.21
CA VAL A 80 16.62 -30.37 6.55
C VAL A 80 16.93 -31.15 5.27
N PHE A 81 17.95 -30.76 4.50
CA PHE A 81 18.36 -31.47 3.29
C PHE A 81 18.95 -32.87 3.61
N HIS A 82 19.73 -32.99 4.70
CA HIS A 82 20.26 -34.28 5.14
C HIS A 82 19.19 -35.13 5.84
N SER A 83 18.25 -34.53 6.57
CA SER A 83 17.09 -35.24 7.14
C SER A 83 16.13 -35.72 6.06
N ALA A 84 15.92 -34.96 4.98
CA ALA A 84 15.12 -35.40 3.83
C ALA A 84 15.81 -36.55 3.09
N THR A 85 17.14 -36.50 2.95
CA THR A 85 17.91 -37.61 2.39
C THR A 85 17.84 -38.84 3.31
N LEU A 86 17.93 -38.67 4.63
CA LEU A 86 17.79 -39.75 5.61
C LEU A 86 16.39 -40.36 5.60
N VAL A 87 15.33 -39.55 5.49
CA VAL A 87 13.95 -40.01 5.34
C VAL A 87 13.76 -40.72 4.01
N LEU A 88 14.33 -40.21 2.91
CA LEU A 88 14.27 -40.86 1.60
C LEU A 88 15.00 -42.21 1.59
N VAL A 89 16.19 -42.27 2.21
CA VAL A 89 16.95 -43.52 2.39
C VAL A 89 16.21 -44.48 3.32
N GLY A 90 15.58 -43.98 4.39
CA GLY A 90 14.75 -44.78 5.29
C GLY A 90 13.49 -45.32 4.62
N LEU A 91 12.81 -44.51 3.81
CA LEU A 91 11.65 -44.91 3.00
C LEU A 91 12.06 -45.92 1.91
N TYR A 92 13.22 -45.73 1.29
CA TYR A 92 13.80 -46.67 0.34
C TYR A 92 14.15 -48.00 0.99
N MET A 93 14.75 -47.99 2.19
CA MET A 93 15.02 -49.21 2.95
C MET A 93 13.74 -49.89 3.41
N LEU A 94 12.72 -49.15 3.86
CA LEU A 94 11.40 -49.68 4.18
C LEU A 94 10.70 -50.27 2.96
N PHE A 95 10.84 -49.62 1.80
CA PHE A 95 10.30 -50.12 0.54
C PHE A 95 11.00 -51.42 0.11
N ILE A 96 12.33 -51.48 0.15
CA ILE A 96 13.08 -52.71 -0.15
C ILE A 96 12.78 -53.80 0.88
N ALA A 97 12.68 -53.47 2.16
CA ALA A 97 12.32 -54.41 3.21
C ALA A 97 10.88 -54.91 3.03
N GLY A 98 9.94 -54.03 2.65
CA GLY A 98 8.55 -54.37 2.37
C GLY A 98 8.40 -55.23 1.11
N VAL A 99 9.11 -54.90 0.04
CA VAL A 99 9.21 -55.72 -1.18
C VAL A 99 9.85 -57.06 -0.86
N GLY A 100 10.95 -57.10 -0.11
CA GLY A 100 11.60 -58.33 0.31
C GLY A 100 10.72 -59.20 1.21
N TYR A 101 9.95 -58.58 2.11
CA TYR A 101 8.97 -59.27 2.95
C TYR A 101 7.80 -59.81 2.13
N TYR A 102 7.25 -59.01 1.21
CA TYR A 102 6.17 -59.41 0.30
C TYR A 102 6.61 -60.55 -0.63
N VAL A 103 7.81 -60.46 -1.19
CA VAL A 103 8.44 -61.50 -2.00
C VAL A 103 8.67 -62.78 -1.18
N ARG A 104 9.07 -62.67 0.09
CA ARG A 104 9.26 -63.84 0.96
C ARG A 104 7.95 -64.48 1.43
N TYR A 105 6.87 -63.70 1.55
CA TYR A 105 5.57 -64.17 2.04
C TYR A 105 4.65 -64.68 0.91
N PHE A 106 4.68 -64.05 -0.27
CA PHE A 106 3.84 -64.41 -1.43
C PHE A 106 4.62 -65.05 -2.59
N GLY A 107 5.95 -64.92 -2.62
CA GLY A 107 6.79 -65.43 -3.70
C GLY A 107 7.26 -66.85 -3.46
N GLY A 108 6.58 -67.80 -4.10
CA GLY A 108 7.18 -69.09 -4.45
C GLY A 108 8.32 -68.92 -5.47
N GLU A 109 8.43 -69.80 -6.47
CA GLU A 109 9.55 -69.84 -7.43
C GLU A 109 9.83 -68.53 -8.21
N TRP A 110 8.88 -67.58 -8.24
CA TRP A 110 9.00 -66.31 -8.95
C TRP A 110 9.59 -65.15 -8.12
N GLY A 111 9.80 -65.35 -6.81
CA GLY A 111 10.25 -64.28 -5.91
C GLY A 111 11.62 -63.70 -6.27
N GLY A 112 12.56 -64.56 -6.67
CA GLY A 112 13.91 -64.14 -7.08
C GLY A 112 13.92 -63.34 -8.39
N ALA A 113 13.09 -63.73 -9.36
CA ALA A 113 12.98 -63.03 -10.65
C ALA A 113 12.40 -61.63 -10.47
N LEU A 114 11.39 -61.47 -9.61
CA LEU A 114 10.76 -60.17 -9.34
C LEU A 114 11.72 -59.23 -8.59
N GLN A 115 12.50 -59.76 -7.63
CA GLN A 115 13.53 -59.00 -6.92
C GLN A 115 14.64 -58.51 -7.88
N LEU A 116 15.13 -59.39 -8.77
CA LEU A 116 16.13 -59.03 -9.79
C LEU A 116 15.58 -57.98 -10.76
N GLY A 117 14.33 -58.11 -11.20
CA GLY A 117 13.67 -57.12 -12.05
C GLY A 117 13.57 -55.73 -11.40
N LEU A 118 13.20 -55.67 -10.13
CA LEU A 118 13.11 -54.42 -9.37
C LEU A 118 14.49 -53.76 -9.16
N VAL A 119 15.51 -54.54 -8.82
CA VAL A 119 16.89 -54.04 -8.70
C VAL A 119 17.39 -53.51 -10.04
N PHE A 120 17.11 -54.23 -11.14
CA PHE A 120 17.48 -53.79 -12.49
C PHE A 120 16.79 -52.49 -12.88
N VAL A 121 15.48 -52.36 -12.66
CA VAL A 121 14.73 -51.11 -12.92
C VAL A 121 15.28 -49.96 -12.06
N GLY A 122 15.57 -50.21 -10.78
CA GLY A 122 16.17 -49.22 -9.88
C GLY A 122 17.56 -48.75 -10.37
N LEU A 123 18.40 -49.68 -10.82
CA LEU A 123 19.73 -49.38 -11.37
C LEU A 123 19.63 -48.55 -12.66
N VAL A 124 18.70 -48.89 -13.55
CA VAL A 124 18.45 -48.14 -14.79
C VAL A 124 17.95 -46.73 -14.49
N LEU A 125 17.03 -46.56 -13.54
CA LEU A 125 16.56 -45.25 -13.08
C LEU A 125 17.68 -44.41 -12.46
N ALA A 126 18.52 -45.02 -11.61
CA ALA A 126 19.66 -44.36 -11.00
C ALA A 126 20.69 -43.90 -12.05
N LEU A 127 20.98 -44.76 -13.03
CA LEU A 127 21.89 -44.46 -14.13
C LEU A 127 21.32 -43.35 -15.05
N ALA A 128 20.02 -43.40 -15.36
CA ALA A 128 19.32 -42.36 -16.12
C ALA A 128 19.37 -41.00 -15.39
N LEU A 129 19.21 -40.97 -14.07
CA LEU A 129 19.37 -39.75 -13.26
C LEU A 129 20.82 -39.26 -13.20
N ALA A 130 21.80 -40.17 -13.15
CA ALA A 130 23.23 -39.80 -13.12
C ALA A 130 23.69 -39.18 -14.44
N LEU A 131 23.28 -39.79 -15.57
CA LEU A 131 23.69 -39.38 -16.92
C LEU A 131 22.87 -38.20 -17.46
N SER A 132 21.58 -38.08 -17.10
CA SER A 132 20.70 -37.04 -17.64
C SER A 132 20.61 -35.79 -16.75
N GLY A 133 21.15 -34.67 -17.22
CA GLY A 133 20.96 -33.36 -16.59
C GLY A 133 19.50 -32.87 -16.59
N SER A 134 18.75 -33.18 -17.65
CA SER A 134 17.36 -32.73 -17.80
C SER A 134 16.38 -33.46 -16.88
N LEU A 135 16.59 -34.76 -16.67
CA LEU A 135 15.77 -35.57 -15.74
C LEU A 135 15.98 -35.11 -14.29
N ARG A 136 17.24 -34.82 -13.91
CA ARG A 136 17.56 -34.21 -12.60
C ARG A 136 16.88 -32.86 -12.41
N ALA A 137 16.89 -32.01 -13.43
CA ALA A 137 16.25 -30.70 -13.38
C ALA A 137 14.72 -30.82 -13.21
N LYS A 138 14.06 -31.68 -14.00
CA LYS A 138 12.61 -31.92 -13.89
C LYS A 138 12.23 -32.52 -12.53
N LEU A 139 12.98 -33.49 -12.02
CA LEU A 139 12.75 -34.09 -10.71
C LEU A 139 12.93 -33.07 -9.59
N ARG A 140 13.97 -32.22 -9.67
CA ARG A 140 14.21 -31.11 -8.73
C ARG A 140 13.06 -30.10 -8.73
N VAL A 141 12.51 -29.77 -9.90
CA VAL A 141 11.35 -28.87 -10.02
C VAL A 141 10.08 -29.54 -9.51
N PHE A 142 9.87 -30.83 -9.79
CA PHE A 142 8.70 -31.58 -9.32
C PHE A 142 8.67 -31.72 -7.79
N LEU A 143 9.80 -32.12 -7.19
CA LEU A 143 10.00 -32.15 -5.74
C LEU A 143 9.93 -30.74 -5.15
N GLY A 144 10.51 -29.76 -5.84
CA GLY A 144 10.41 -28.33 -5.58
C GLY A 144 8.98 -27.87 -5.37
N LYS A 145 8.08 -28.24 -6.30
CA LYS A 145 6.68 -27.86 -6.29
C LYS A 145 5.83 -28.58 -5.24
N HIS A 146 6.09 -29.85 -4.98
CA HIS A 146 5.20 -30.67 -4.14
C HIS A 146 5.67 -30.85 -2.70
N PHE A 147 6.97 -30.69 -2.39
CA PHE A 147 7.52 -30.98 -1.06
C PHE A 147 8.09 -29.76 -0.34
N PHE A 148 8.37 -28.64 -1.01
CA PHE A 148 8.83 -27.42 -0.35
C PHE A 148 7.65 -26.52 -0.01
N ARG A 149 7.24 -26.56 1.26
CA ARG A 149 6.36 -25.56 1.86
C ARG A 149 6.94 -24.15 1.68
N TYR A 150 6.10 -23.26 1.16
CA TYR A 150 6.28 -21.81 1.00
C TYR A 150 7.08 -21.20 2.17
N ARG A 151 8.17 -20.49 1.88
CA ARG A 151 8.97 -19.78 2.89
C ARG A 151 8.50 -18.34 3.14
N PHE A 152 7.53 -17.86 2.38
CA PHE A 152 6.91 -16.55 2.50
C PHE A 152 5.40 -16.75 2.42
N ASP A 153 4.65 -16.23 3.38
CA ASP A 153 3.21 -16.10 3.21
C ASP A 153 2.96 -14.89 2.31
N TYR A 154 3.18 -15.08 1.00
CA TYR A 154 3.04 -14.05 -0.03
C TYR A 154 1.67 -13.38 0.03
N ARG A 155 0.65 -14.09 0.49
CA ARG A 155 -0.69 -13.56 0.67
C ARG A 155 -0.71 -12.50 1.76
N GLU A 156 -0.09 -12.74 2.91
CA GLU A 156 -0.03 -11.75 3.99
C GLU A 156 0.73 -10.49 3.54
N GLU A 157 1.89 -10.65 2.91
CA GLU A 157 2.68 -9.52 2.42
C GLU A 157 1.97 -8.73 1.31
N TRP A 158 1.27 -9.43 0.41
CA TRP A 158 0.42 -8.81 -0.61
C TRP A 158 -0.77 -8.05 -0.01
N LEU A 159 -1.43 -8.62 0.99
CA LEU A 159 -2.55 -7.97 1.69
C LEU A 159 -2.07 -6.74 2.46
N LYS A 160 -0.93 -6.80 3.16
CA LYS A 160 -0.32 -5.63 3.82
C LYS A 160 0.00 -4.53 2.81
N PHE A 161 0.55 -4.89 1.66
CA PHE A 161 0.89 -3.94 0.62
C PHE A 161 -0.34 -3.25 0.03
N THR A 162 -1.34 -4.02 -0.39
CA THR A 162 -2.59 -3.45 -0.93
C THR A 162 -3.32 -2.61 0.12
N ALA A 163 -3.34 -3.03 1.38
CA ALA A 163 -3.82 -2.22 2.50
C ALA A 163 -3.06 -0.90 2.63
N THR A 164 -1.72 -0.93 2.57
CA THR A 164 -0.86 0.27 2.63
C THR A 164 -1.18 1.25 1.49
N LEU A 165 -1.35 0.76 0.26
CA LEU A 165 -1.73 1.60 -0.88
C LEU A 165 -3.14 2.19 -0.71
N SER A 166 -4.08 1.44 -0.13
CA SER A 166 -5.49 1.84 0.03
C SER A 166 -5.77 2.71 1.26
N SER A 167 -4.81 2.84 2.18
CA SER A 167 -4.93 3.75 3.32
C SER A 167 -5.20 5.17 2.80
N GLN A 168 -6.05 5.95 3.48
CA GLN A 168 -6.55 7.27 3.06
C GLN A 168 -5.41 8.27 2.82
N ALA A 169 -4.69 8.10 1.72
CA ALA A 169 -3.53 8.88 1.39
C ALA A 169 -4.01 10.17 0.75
N HIS A 170 -3.62 11.30 1.34
CA HIS A 170 -3.53 12.50 0.54
C HIS A 170 -2.65 12.19 -0.69
N PRO A 171 -2.98 12.72 -1.88
CA PRO A 171 -2.20 12.45 -3.09
C PRO A 171 -0.69 12.67 -2.93
N GLN A 172 -0.31 13.61 -2.04
CA GLN A 172 1.06 13.94 -1.66
C GLN A 172 1.79 12.79 -0.93
N GLU A 173 1.08 11.91 -0.25
CA GLU A 173 1.64 10.77 0.51
C GLU A 173 1.68 9.47 -0.31
N ALA A 174 1.01 9.44 -1.47
CA ALA A 174 0.88 8.24 -2.29
C ALA A 174 2.23 7.66 -2.71
N GLY A 175 3.16 8.51 -3.14
CA GLY A 175 4.52 8.10 -3.49
C GLY A 175 5.26 7.47 -2.29
N GLN A 176 5.10 8.03 -1.10
CA GLN A 176 5.73 7.50 0.11
C GLN A 176 5.11 6.15 0.52
N ASN A 177 3.79 5.99 0.39
CA ASN A 177 3.11 4.72 0.66
C ASN A 177 3.54 3.61 -0.30
N VAL A 178 3.77 3.92 -1.57
CA VAL A 178 4.35 2.96 -2.53
C VAL A 178 5.74 2.51 -2.08
N VAL A 179 6.62 3.45 -1.75
CA VAL A 179 7.98 3.14 -1.29
C VAL A 179 7.94 2.29 -0.02
N LYS A 180 7.15 2.71 0.97
CA LYS A 180 7.01 2.00 2.24
C LYS A 180 6.43 0.61 2.06
N GLY A 181 5.37 0.47 1.27
CA GLY A 181 4.74 -0.82 1.01
C GLY A 181 5.69 -1.82 0.33
N LEU A 182 6.49 -1.38 -0.64
CA LEU A 182 7.51 -2.22 -1.27
C LEU A 182 8.69 -2.52 -0.33
N ALA A 183 9.08 -1.56 0.51
CA ALA A 183 10.14 -1.76 1.49
C ALA A 183 9.74 -2.77 2.57
N ASP A 184 8.52 -2.68 3.09
CA ASP A 184 7.98 -3.55 4.13
C ASP A 184 7.92 -5.02 3.68
N MET A 185 7.59 -5.29 2.40
CA MET A 185 7.57 -6.65 1.83
C MET A 185 8.91 -7.40 1.98
N LEU A 186 10.03 -6.67 1.99
CA LEU A 186 11.38 -7.25 2.05
C LEU A 186 12.15 -6.85 3.30
N GLU A 187 11.46 -6.32 4.32
CA GLU A 187 12.08 -5.80 5.55
C GLU A 187 13.20 -4.76 5.26
N SER A 188 13.06 -4.01 4.16
CA SER A 188 14.00 -2.96 3.80
C SER A 188 13.82 -1.74 4.73
N PRO A 189 14.89 -1.21 5.33
CA PRO A 189 14.77 -0.09 6.27
C PRO A 189 14.44 1.24 5.59
N ALA A 190 14.64 1.36 4.28
CA ALA A 190 14.53 2.60 3.55
C ALA A 190 14.29 2.38 2.04
N GLY A 191 13.79 3.42 1.37
CA GLY A 191 13.65 3.44 -0.08
C GLY A 191 13.33 4.82 -0.62
N ALA A 192 13.32 4.96 -1.94
CA ALA A 192 12.89 6.17 -2.61
C ALA A 192 12.31 5.87 -4.00
N LEU A 193 11.44 6.75 -4.46
CA LEU A 193 10.71 6.65 -5.71
C LEU A 193 11.20 7.71 -6.69
N TRP A 194 11.58 7.25 -7.87
CA TRP A 194 11.87 8.10 -9.02
C TRP A 194 10.73 7.96 -10.02
N LEU A 195 10.17 9.08 -10.46
CA LEU A 195 9.14 9.12 -11.51
C LEU A 195 9.57 10.04 -12.63
N LEU A 196 9.10 9.73 -13.84
CA LEU A 196 9.11 10.65 -14.98
C LEU A 196 7.83 11.47 -14.92
N ARG A 197 7.95 12.79 -14.91
CA ARG A 197 6.77 13.67 -15.05
C ARG A 197 6.45 13.84 -16.54
N PRO A 198 5.17 14.09 -16.91
CA PRO A 198 4.77 14.21 -18.31
C PRO A 198 5.56 15.25 -19.14
N ASP A 199 6.03 16.32 -18.49
CA ASP A 199 6.77 17.42 -19.14
C ASP A 199 8.30 17.35 -18.90
N ASP A 200 8.82 16.28 -18.31
CA ASP A 200 10.23 16.15 -17.94
C ASP A 200 10.87 14.99 -18.71
N ASP A 201 12.09 15.19 -19.20
CA ASP A 201 12.89 14.15 -19.87
C ASP A 201 13.74 13.35 -18.88
N GLN A 202 13.60 13.62 -17.59
CA GLN A 202 14.45 13.05 -16.55
C GLN A 202 13.63 12.47 -15.39
N TYR A 203 14.02 11.28 -14.96
CA TYR A 203 13.54 10.68 -13.73
C TYR A 203 14.11 11.43 -12.52
N ARG A 204 13.23 11.89 -11.63
CA ARG A 204 13.62 12.59 -10.39
C ARG A 204 13.02 11.92 -9.16
N GLN A 205 13.69 12.07 -8.03
CA GLN A 205 13.19 11.59 -6.75
C GLN A 205 11.93 12.39 -6.36
N VAL A 206 10.77 11.73 -6.33
CA VAL A 206 9.48 12.35 -5.98
C VAL A 206 9.02 12.01 -4.57
N ALA A 207 9.44 10.86 -4.04
CA ALA A 207 9.13 10.43 -2.68
C ALA A 207 10.27 9.64 -2.07
N ARG A 208 10.34 9.63 -0.75
CA ARG A 208 11.38 8.95 0.01
C ARG A 208 10.83 8.42 1.32
N TRP A 209 11.41 7.32 1.77
CA TRP A 209 11.18 6.74 3.08
C TRP A 209 12.51 6.37 3.71
N ASN A 210 12.89 7.05 4.80
CA ASN A 210 14.18 6.84 5.49
C ASN A 210 15.45 6.95 4.62
N LEU A 211 15.36 7.49 3.40
CA LEU A 211 16.50 7.85 2.57
C LEU A 211 16.73 9.37 2.54
N ALA A 212 17.98 9.76 2.29
CA ALA A 212 18.35 11.15 2.07
C ALA A 212 17.71 11.69 0.77
N ALA A 213 17.39 12.98 0.79
CA ALA A 213 16.97 13.67 -0.43
C ALA A 213 18.16 13.80 -1.38
N THR A 214 17.94 13.59 -2.67
CA THR A 214 18.96 13.76 -3.70
C THR A 214 18.43 14.63 -4.84
N SER A 215 19.29 15.50 -5.38
CA SER A 215 19.02 16.29 -6.59
C SER A 215 19.48 15.58 -7.87
N GLN A 216 20.06 14.38 -7.74
CA GLN A 216 20.51 13.59 -8.88
C GLN A 216 19.32 13.16 -9.74
N THR A 217 19.46 13.32 -11.05
CA THR A 217 18.45 12.93 -12.04
C THR A 217 19.00 11.85 -12.96
N ILE A 218 18.11 11.11 -13.61
CA ILE A 218 18.48 10.11 -14.63
C ILE A 218 17.71 10.42 -15.90
N ASP A 219 18.43 10.65 -17.00
CA ASP A 219 17.83 10.88 -18.31
C ASP A 219 16.95 9.70 -18.74
N GLN A 220 15.79 9.98 -19.36
CA GLN A 220 14.88 8.94 -19.77
C GLN A 220 15.46 8.00 -20.84
N GLN A 221 16.46 8.45 -21.60
CA GLN A 221 17.16 7.65 -22.61
C GLN A 221 18.44 7.01 -22.06
N ALA A 222 18.74 7.17 -20.76
CA ALA A 222 19.88 6.51 -20.15
C ALA A 222 19.74 4.98 -20.21
N GLU A 223 20.87 4.28 -20.10
CA GLU A 223 20.92 2.82 -20.22
C GLU A 223 20.09 2.10 -19.15
N LEU A 224 20.01 2.63 -17.92
CA LEU A 224 19.25 2.01 -16.83
C LEU A 224 17.73 2.00 -17.09
N PRO A 225 17.06 3.14 -17.34
CA PRO A 225 15.64 3.12 -17.73
C PRO A 225 15.37 2.31 -19.00
N THR A 226 16.26 2.35 -19.98
CA THR A 226 16.13 1.59 -21.23
C THR A 226 16.25 0.07 -21.01
N PHE A 227 17.20 -0.35 -20.17
CA PHE A 227 17.35 -1.73 -19.72
C PHE A 227 16.11 -2.20 -18.97
N MET A 228 15.58 -1.37 -18.06
CA MET A 228 14.32 -1.65 -17.41
C MET A 228 13.24 -1.82 -18.47
N ARG A 229 12.94 -0.81 -19.29
CA ARG A 229 11.93 -0.82 -20.39
C ARG A 229 11.97 -2.03 -21.32
N SER A 230 13.15 -2.61 -21.56
CA SER A 230 13.27 -3.79 -22.42
C SER A 230 13.08 -5.13 -21.67
N THR A 231 13.39 -5.20 -20.38
CA THR A 231 13.47 -6.47 -19.64
C THR A 231 12.37 -6.68 -18.59
N GLY A 232 11.80 -5.62 -18.03
CA GLY A 232 10.89 -5.78 -16.88
C GLY A 232 11.60 -6.25 -15.61
N TRP A 233 12.93 -6.24 -15.56
CA TRP A 233 13.68 -6.91 -14.50
C TRP A 233 13.89 -6.03 -13.28
N VAL A 234 13.76 -6.62 -12.09
CA VAL A 234 14.25 -6.04 -10.85
C VAL A 234 15.76 -6.16 -10.88
N VAL A 235 16.47 -5.03 -10.76
CA VAL A 235 17.94 -5.00 -10.79
C VAL A 235 18.44 -5.16 -9.36
N ASN A 236 19.26 -6.18 -9.11
CA ASN A 236 19.95 -6.35 -7.83
C ASN A 236 21.34 -5.72 -7.93
N LEU A 237 21.54 -4.62 -7.22
CA LEU A 237 22.75 -3.81 -7.25
C LEU A 237 23.91 -4.48 -6.50
N GLU A 238 23.64 -5.29 -5.47
CA GLU A 238 24.68 -6.10 -4.82
C GLU A 238 25.19 -7.19 -5.77
N GLU A 239 24.27 -7.85 -6.49
CA GLU A 239 24.64 -8.83 -7.52
C GLU A 239 25.37 -8.18 -8.70
N PHE A 240 24.93 -6.99 -9.12
CA PHE A 240 25.60 -6.22 -10.16
C PHE A 240 27.03 -5.87 -9.76
N ARG A 241 27.27 -5.43 -8.52
CA ARG A 241 28.63 -5.15 -8.00
C ARG A 241 29.51 -6.40 -7.97
N ALA A 242 28.95 -7.56 -7.63
CA ALA A 242 29.69 -8.81 -7.57
C ALA A 242 29.93 -9.46 -8.95
N SER A 243 29.01 -9.28 -9.90
CA SER A 243 29.06 -9.92 -11.22
C SER A 243 28.34 -9.09 -12.30
N PRO A 244 28.96 -7.99 -12.78
CA PRO A 244 28.33 -7.07 -13.75
C PRO A 244 27.87 -7.75 -15.04
N GLY A 245 28.63 -8.74 -15.54
CA GLY A 245 28.36 -9.41 -16.82
C GLY A 245 27.02 -10.16 -16.90
N ARG A 246 26.34 -10.36 -15.77
CA ARG A 246 25.00 -10.97 -15.73
C ARG A 246 23.90 -10.01 -16.20
N TYR A 247 24.18 -8.71 -16.15
CA TYR A 247 23.28 -7.63 -16.58
C TYR A 247 23.64 -7.08 -17.97
N ARG A 248 24.35 -7.88 -18.79
CA ARG A 248 24.82 -7.53 -20.14
C ARG A 248 25.60 -6.20 -20.13
N ASP A 249 25.15 -5.22 -20.94
CA ASP A 249 25.81 -3.93 -21.15
C ASP A 249 25.25 -2.81 -20.25
N LEU A 250 24.48 -3.13 -19.20
CA LEU A 250 23.90 -2.11 -18.31
C LEU A 250 24.99 -1.29 -17.60
N ARG A 251 25.07 0.02 -17.86
CA ARG A 251 25.84 0.96 -17.06
C ARG A 251 24.94 1.72 -16.07
N LEU A 252 25.35 1.70 -14.81
CA LEU A 252 24.70 2.46 -13.75
C LEU A 252 25.29 3.87 -13.67
N PRO A 253 24.47 4.89 -13.31
CA PRO A 253 24.98 6.21 -12.94
C PRO A 253 25.97 6.13 -11.77
N GLU A 254 27.04 6.94 -11.80
CA GLU A 254 28.10 6.92 -10.78
C GLU A 254 27.55 7.06 -9.35
N TRP A 255 26.66 8.02 -9.12
CA TRP A 255 26.06 8.25 -7.81
C TRP A 255 25.30 7.03 -7.27
N LEU A 256 24.71 6.21 -8.14
CA LEU A 256 23.94 5.03 -7.76
C LEU A 256 24.87 3.83 -7.54
N ALA A 257 25.93 3.72 -8.35
CA ALA A 257 26.96 2.72 -8.17
C ALA A 257 27.69 2.89 -6.83
N GLU A 258 27.99 4.13 -6.44
CA GLU A 258 28.68 4.47 -5.19
C GLU A 258 27.80 4.41 -3.95
N TYR A 259 26.47 4.44 -4.09
CA TYR A 259 25.56 4.49 -2.94
C TYR A 259 25.56 3.16 -2.16
N PRO A 260 26.22 3.06 -0.98
CA PRO A 260 26.57 1.75 -0.41
C PRO A 260 25.34 0.92 -0.04
N GLN A 261 24.28 1.61 0.38
CA GLN A 261 23.03 1.01 0.84
C GLN A 261 22.07 0.66 -0.31
N ALA A 262 22.37 1.00 -1.57
CA ALA A 262 21.51 0.70 -2.70
C ALA A 262 21.45 -0.82 -2.96
N TRP A 263 20.26 -1.41 -2.92
CA TRP A 263 20.08 -2.85 -3.02
C TRP A 263 19.28 -3.30 -4.23
N LEU A 264 18.00 -2.95 -4.30
CA LEU A 264 17.10 -3.38 -5.37
C LEU A 264 16.50 -2.17 -6.09
N LEU A 265 16.48 -2.22 -7.41
CA LEU A 265 15.70 -1.30 -8.24
C LEU A 265 14.48 -2.04 -8.76
N VAL A 266 13.30 -1.66 -8.27
CA VAL A 266 12.02 -2.23 -8.67
C VAL A 266 11.38 -1.32 -9.70
N PRO A 267 11.25 -1.75 -10.96
CA PRO A 267 10.68 -0.89 -11.98
C PRO A 267 9.14 -0.83 -11.88
N LEU A 268 8.58 0.34 -12.14
CA LEU A 268 7.15 0.63 -12.06
C LEU A 268 6.57 0.78 -13.47
N TRP A 269 5.85 -0.24 -13.90
CA TRP A 269 5.34 -0.35 -15.26
C TRP A 269 3.84 -0.18 -15.32
N GLN A 270 3.41 0.60 -16.29
CA GLN A 270 2.04 0.63 -16.73
C GLN A 270 2.01 0.19 -18.19
N ASP A 271 1.40 -0.97 -18.45
CA ASP A 271 1.37 -1.61 -19.76
C ASP A 271 2.75 -1.75 -20.42
N LYS A 272 3.12 -0.83 -21.32
CA LYS A 272 4.41 -0.81 -22.04
C LYS A 272 5.33 0.34 -21.60
N ASP A 273 4.84 1.25 -20.77
CA ASP A 273 5.56 2.46 -20.37
C ASP A 273 6.13 2.32 -18.96
N LEU A 274 7.37 2.79 -18.80
CA LEU A 274 8.06 2.84 -17.50
C LEU A 274 7.79 4.20 -16.84
N LEU A 275 6.82 4.23 -15.93
CA LEU A 275 6.50 5.42 -15.13
C LEU A 275 7.68 5.83 -14.25
N GLY A 276 8.46 4.86 -13.78
CA GLY A 276 9.56 5.10 -12.86
C GLY A 276 10.12 3.84 -12.23
N PHE A 277 10.83 4.00 -11.13
CA PHE A 277 11.39 2.90 -10.37
C PHE A 277 11.55 3.27 -8.90
N VAL A 278 11.57 2.24 -8.04
CA VAL A 278 11.81 2.36 -6.61
C VAL A 278 13.17 1.78 -6.29
N LEU A 279 14.01 2.57 -5.63
CA LEU A 279 15.23 2.08 -4.99
C LEU A 279 14.89 1.62 -3.58
N LEU A 280 15.26 0.39 -3.25
CA LEU A 280 15.20 -0.15 -1.89
C LEU A 280 16.62 -0.25 -1.31
N ALA A 281 16.75 0.06 -0.02
CA ALA A 281 17.99 -0.09 0.70
C ALA A 281 18.26 -1.55 1.13
N SER A 282 19.52 -1.91 1.36
CA SER A 282 19.86 -3.27 1.83
C SER A 282 19.20 -3.55 3.20
N PRO A 283 18.51 -4.69 3.37
CA PRO A 283 17.89 -5.08 4.62
C PRO A 283 18.95 -5.39 5.67
N ARG A 284 18.58 -5.23 6.95
CA ARG A 284 19.49 -5.57 8.07
C ARG A 284 19.65 -7.09 8.23
N THR A 285 18.71 -7.86 7.69
CA THR A 285 18.69 -9.32 7.65
C THR A 285 19.03 -9.79 6.24
N LEU A 286 19.85 -10.83 6.11
CA LEU A 286 20.19 -11.38 4.79
C LEU A 286 18.95 -12.01 4.14
N VAL A 287 18.38 -11.28 3.16
CA VAL A 287 17.28 -11.75 2.32
C VAL A 287 17.87 -12.35 1.03
N ASP A 288 17.57 -13.63 0.79
CA ASP A 288 17.96 -14.35 -0.41
C ASP A 288 17.01 -13.97 -1.55
N VAL A 289 17.45 -13.11 -2.47
CA VAL A 289 16.67 -12.64 -3.61
C VAL A 289 16.61 -13.74 -4.66
N ASN A 290 15.64 -14.63 -4.50
CA ASN A 290 15.36 -15.69 -5.45
C ASN A 290 14.35 -15.23 -6.51
N TRP A 291 14.03 -16.14 -7.44
CA TRP A 291 13.04 -15.90 -8.50
C TRP A 291 11.66 -15.49 -7.95
N GLU A 292 11.28 -16.01 -6.79
CA GLU A 292 9.98 -15.80 -6.17
C GLU A 292 9.85 -14.37 -5.62
N VAL A 293 10.88 -13.89 -4.92
CA VAL A 293 10.97 -12.48 -4.46
C VAL A 293 10.95 -11.53 -5.64
N THR A 294 11.67 -11.85 -6.71
CA THR A 294 11.70 -11.01 -7.91
C THR A 294 10.34 -10.96 -8.60
N ASP A 295 9.62 -12.07 -8.66
CA ASP A 295 8.28 -12.13 -9.26
C ASP A 295 7.22 -11.40 -8.41
N LEU A 296 7.30 -11.52 -7.08
CA LEU A 296 6.48 -10.74 -6.15
C LEU A 296 6.71 -9.24 -6.37
N LEU A 297 7.97 -8.79 -6.37
CA LEU A 297 8.32 -7.39 -6.57
C LEU A 297 7.88 -6.86 -7.94
N LYS A 298 7.98 -7.68 -9.00
CA LYS A 298 7.46 -7.29 -10.33
C LYS A 298 5.95 -7.06 -10.29
N THR A 299 5.23 -7.96 -9.64
CA THR A 299 3.76 -7.86 -9.51
C THR A 299 3.36 -6.67 -8.64
N ALA A 300 4.04 -6.47 -7.52
CA ALA A 300 3.84 -5.32 -6.63
C ALA A 300 4.20 -4.00 -7.32
N GLY A 301 5.28 -3.96 -8.09
CA GLY A 301 5.70 -2.80 -8.88
C GLY A 301 4.67 -2.40 -9.94
N ARG A 302 4.06 -3.36 -10.64
CA ARG A 302 2.94 -3.09 -11.57
C ARG A 302 1.71 -2.53 -10.88
N GLN A 303 1.37 -3.07 -9.71
CA GLN A 303 0.23 -2.57 -8.94
C GLN A 303 0.49 -1.16 -8.39
N ALA A 304 1.70 -0.89 -7.90
CA ALA A 304 2.14 0.44 -7.48
C ALA A 304 2.11 1.43 -8.64
N ALA A 305 2.59 1.04 -9.82
CA ALA A 305 2.55 1.86 -11.03
C ALA A 305 1.10 2.23 -11.41
N SER A 306 0.20 1.24 -11.44
CA SER A 306 -1.22 1.46 -11.75
C SER A 306 -1.88 2.42 -10.76
N PHE A 307 -1.57 2.26 -9.47
CA PHE A 307 -2.06 3.14 -8.42
C PHE A 307 -1.54 4.58 -8.57
N LEU A 308 -0.25 4.76 -8.84
CA LEU A 308 0.35 6.09 -9.06
C LEU A 308 -0.24 6.78 -10.29
N ALA A 309 -0.40 6.04 -11.38
CA ALA A 309 -1.02 6.56 -12.60
C ALA A 309 -2.47 6.98 -12.37
N GLN A 310 -3.23 6.19 -11.60
CA GLN A 310 -4.60 6.54 -11.24
C GLN A 310 -4.66 7.84 -10.44
N ILE A 311 -3.73 8.06 -9.51
CA ILE A 311 -3.65 9.30 -8.72
C ILE A 311 -3.29 10.49 -9.62
N GLN A 312 -2.26 10.35 -10.47
CA GLN A 312 -1.86 11.40 -11.41
C GLN A 312 -3.00 11.78 -12.37
N ALA A 313 -3.72 10.79 -12.90
CA ALA A 313 -4.87 11.03 -13.76
C ALA A 313 -6.01 11.74 -13.01
N THR A 314 -6.24 11.38 -11.75
CA THR A 314 -7.25 12.02 -10.89
C THR A 314 -6.87 13.47 -10.59
N GLU A 315 -5.60 13.74 -10.28
CA GLU A 315 -5.10 15.11 -10.07
C GLU A 315 -5.24 15.97 -11.33
N ALA A 316 -4.83 15.45 -12.50
CA ALA A 316 -4.98 16.15 -13.78
C ALA A 316 -6.45 16.45 -14.11
N LEU A 317 -7.36 15.51 -13.83
CA LEU A 317 -8.80 15.73 -14.01
C LEU A 317 -9.34 16.83 -13.08
N LEU A 318 -8.92 16.83 -11.81
CA LEU A 318 -9.31 17.85 -10.84
C LEU A 318 -8.78 19.23 -11.23
N GLU A 319 -7.55 19.31 -11.71
CA GLU A 319 -6.95 20.55 -12.21
C GLU A 319 -7.70 21.07 -13.45
N SER A 320 -7.98 20.20 -14.42
CA SER A 320 -8.76 20.55 -15.61
C SER A 320 -10.16 21.07 -15.24
N ARG A 321 -10.86 20.42 -14.29
CA ARG A 321 -12.18 20.87 -13.82
C ARG A 321 -12.12 22.20 -13.09
N LYS A 322 -11.07 22.44 -12.30
CA LYS A 322 -10.84 23.75 -11.65
C LYS A 322 -10.65 24.84 -12.69
N PHE A 323 -9.85 24.56 -13.72
CA PHE A 323 -9.60 25.51 -14.80
C PHE A 323 -10.85 25.78 -15.63
N GLU A 324 -11.63 24.75 -15.95
CA GLU A 324 -12.91 24.89 -16.65
C GLU A 324 -13.91 25.73 -15.84
N ALA A 325 -14.05 25.45 -14.54
CA ALA A 325 -14.91 26.23 -13.65
C ALA A 325 -14.46 27.69 -13.54
N PHE A 326 -13.14 27.92 -13.45
CA PHE A 326 -12.57 29.26 -13.46
C PHE A 326 -12.86 29.99 -14.77
N ASN A 327 -12.59 29.39 -15.93
CA ASN A 327 -12.85 30.00 -17.24
C ASN A 327 -14.33 30.33 -17.45
N ARG A 328 -15.23 29.43 -17.04
CA ARG A 328 -16.68 29.68 -17.10
C ARG A 328 -17.09 30.85 -16.21
N MET A 329 -16.54 30.92 -14.99
CA MET A 329 -16.76 32.06 -14.07
C MET A 329 -16.23 33.36 -14.66
N SER A 330 -15.01 33.36 -15.21
CA SER A 330 -14.41 34.54 -15.85
C SER A 330 -15.23 35.03 -17.04
N ALA A 331 -15.73 34.13 -17.89
CA ALA A 331 -16.60 34.50 -19.01
C ALA A 331 -17.89 35.19 -18.56
N PHE A 332 -18.54 34.66 -17.50
CA PHE A 332 -19.73 35.27 -16.91
C PHE A 332 -19.44 36.66 -16.34
N VAL A 333 -18.33 36.82 -15.59
CA VAL A 333 -17.92 38.11 -15.02
C VAL A 333 -17.64 39.15 -16.10
N VAL A 334 -16.94 38.76 -17.17
CA VAL A 334 -16.64 39.67 -18.30
C VAL A 334 -17.92 40.11 -19.00
N HIS A 335 -18.86 39.19 -19.22
CA HIS A 335 -20.15 39.51 -19.81
C HIS A 335 -20.93 40.51 -18.96
N ASP A 336 -21.05 40.27 -17.65
CA ASP A 336 -21.80 41.15 -16.76
C ASP A 336 -21.11 42.51 -16.58
N LEU A 337 -19.78 42.55 -16.57
CA LEU A 337 -19.05 43.82 -16.56
C LEU A 337 -19.31 44.63 -17.84
N LYS A 338 -19.31 43.99 -19.02
CA LYS A 338 -19.66 44.66 -20.29
C LYS A 338 -21.08 45.23 -20.24
N ASN A 339 -22.02 44.50 -19.66
CA ASN A 339 -23.41 44.96 -19.54
C ASN A 339 -23.53 46.19 -18.65
N ILE A 340 -22.87 46.19 -17.48
CA ILE A 340 -22.85 47.35 -16.59
C ILE A 340 -22.19 48.56 -17.27
N VAL A 341 -21.06 48.35 -17.96
CA VAL A 341 -20.38 49.41 -18.71
C VAL A 341 -21.27 49.98 -19.81
N ALA A 342 -22.01 49.15 -20.54
CA ALA A 342 -22.94 49.60 -21.58
C ALA A 342 -24.10 50.41 -21.00
N GLN A 343 -24.71 49.97 -19.89
CA GLN A 343 -25.78 50.69 -19.19
C GLN A 343 -25.30 52.06 -18.69
N LEU A 344 -24.16 52.11 -18.02
CA LEU A 344 -23.57 53.36 -17.54
C LEU A 344 -23.21 54.30 -18.70
N SER A 345 -22.70 53.77 -19.81
CA SER A 345 -22.36 54.57 -21.00
C SER A 345 -23.61 55.21 -21.62
N LEU A 346 -24.74 54.50 -21.68
CA LEU A 346 -26.01 55.03 -22.17
C LEU A 346 -26.55 56.14 -21.25
N MET A 347 -26.49 55.93 -19.94
CA MET A 347 -26.87 56.96 -18.95
C MET A 347 -26.04 58.23 -19.12
N VAL A 348 -24.70 58.11 -19.15
CA VAL A 348 -23.81 59.26 -19.29
C VAL A 348 -24.05 60.00 -20.61
N LYS A 349 -24.34 59.28 -21.70
CA LYS A 349 -24.66 59.87 -23.00
C LYS A 349 -25.98 60.66 -22.96
N ASN A 350 -27.00 60.13 -22.28
CA ASN A 350 -28.32 60.76 -22.16
C ASN A 350 -28.35 61.89 -21.13
N ALA A 351 -27.48 61.85 -20.12
CA ALA A 351 -27.39 62.85 -19.06
C ALA A 351 -27.15 64.26 -19.59
N LYS A 352 -26.33 64.42 -20.65
CA LYS A 352 -26.10 65.72 -21.29
C LYS A 352 -27.34 66.35 -21.91
N ARG A 353 -28.33 65.54 -22.30
CA ARG A 353 -29.55 66.00 -22.99
C ARG A 353 -30.75 66.15 -22.06
N LEU A 354 -30.80 65.34 -21.00
CA LEU A 354 -31.95 65.22 -20.10
C LEU A 354 -31.63 65.71 -18.67
N GLN A 355 -30.54 66.46 -18.48
CA GLN A 355 -30.06 66.91 -17.17
C GLN A 355 -31.13 67.62 -16.33
N ASP A 356 -32.04 68.36 -16.96
CA ASP A 356 -33.07 69.17 -16.29
C ASP A 356 -34.39 68.40 -16.09
N ASN A 357 -34.46 67.12 -16.49
CA ASN A 357 -35.66 66.29 -16.32
C ASN A 357 -35.63 65.56 -14.95
N PRO A 358 -36.56 65.85 -14.02
CA PRO A 358 -36.60 65.22 -12.69
C PRO A 358 -36.78 63.69 -12.73
N GLU A 359 -37.58 63.16 -13.65
CA GLU A 359 -37.80 61.71 -13.78
C GLU A 359 -36.53 61.01 -14.25
N PHE A 360 -35.79 61.62 -15.18
CA PHE A 360 -34.50 61.10 -15.64
C PHE A 360 -33.45 61.11 -14.53
N GLN A 361 -33.41 62.14 -13.68
CA GLN A 361 -32.49 62.20 -12.54
C GLN A 361 -32.74 61.06 -11.54
N ALA A 362 -34.02 60.78 -11.24
CA ALA A 362 -34.40 59.67 -10.37
C ALA A 362 -34.02 58.30 -10.96
N ASP A 363 -34.30 58.08 -12.24
CA ASP A 363 -33.93 56.84 -12.96
C ASP A 363 -32.41 56.65 -13.05
N MET A 364 -31.65 57.73 -13.27
CA MET A 364 -30.19 57.70 -13.26
C MET A 364 -29.64 57.24 -11.91
N LEU A 365 -30.12 57.85 -10.81
CA LEU A 365 -29.68 57.51 -9.45
C LEU A 365 -29.94 56.02 -9.16
N MET A 366 -31.16 55.56 -9.45
CA MET A 366 -31.55 54.15 -9.25
C MET A 366 -30.67 53.20 -10.07
N THR A 367 -30.40 53.53 -11.33
CA THR A 367 -29.62 52.63 -12.20
C THR A 367 -28.13 52.62 -11.86
N VAL A 368 -27.57 53.74 -11.38
CA VAL A 368 -26.21 53.79 -10.84
C VAL A 368 -26.09 52.97 -9.55
N GLU A 369 -27.05 53.09 -8.63
CA GLU A 369 -27.09 52.29 -7.39
C GLU A 369 -27.15 50.78 -7.71
N ASN A 370 -28.06 50.38 -8.60
CA ASN A 370 -28.19 48.99 -9.06
C ASN A 370 -26.89 48.47 -9.72
N SER A 371 -26.22 49.33 -10.50
CA SER A 371 -24.94 49.00 -11.14
C SER A 371 -23.82 48.80 -10.12
N LEU A 372 -23.77 49.64 -9.09
CA LEU A 372 -22.80 49.54 -7.99
C LEU A 372 -23.00 48.27 -7.18
N ASP A 373 -24.24 47.90 -6.89
CA ASP A 373 -24.55 46.68 -6.15
C ASP A 373 -24.24 45.41 -6.95
N ARG A 374 -24.50 45.40 -8.27
CA ARG A 374 -24.03 44.32 -9.14
C ARG A 374 -22.50 44.18 -9.15
N MET A 375 -21.76 45.28 -9.23
CA MET A 375 -20.29 45.23 -9.14
C MET A 375 -19.82 44.68 -7.79
N ARG A 376 -20.45 45.08 -6.68
CA ARG A 376 -20.15 44.53 -5.33
C ARG A 376 -20.40 43.02 -5.27
N GLN A 377 -21.51 42.55 -5.83
CA GLN A 377 -21.82 41.12 -5.89
C GLN A 377 -20.80 40.33 -6.73
N LEU A 378 -20.41 40.84 -7.91
CA LEU A 378 -19.37 40.25 -8.75
C LEU A 378 -18.03 40.14 -8.01
N MET A 379 -17.62 41.19 -7.29
CA MET A 379 -16.38 41.17 -6.50
C MET A 379 -16.42 40.14 -5.36
N LEU A 380 -17.59 39.96 -4.74
CA LEU A 380 -17.78 38.95 -3.69
C LEU A 380 -17.71 37.52 -4.25
N GLN A 381 -18.28 37.28 -5.44
CA GLN A 381 -18.21 35.97 -6.10
C GLN A 381 -16.77 35.60 -6.50
N LEU A 382 -15.98 36.57 -6.98
CA LEU A 382 -14.56 36.37 -7.29
C LEU A 382 -13.71 36.04 -6.04
N ARG A 383 -13.98 36.68 -4.89
CA ARG A 383 -13.32 36.36 -3.61
C ARG A 383 -13.74 35.00 -3.04
N GLY A 384 -14.96 34.55 -3.34
CA GLY A 384 -15.50 33.28 -2.84
C GLY A 384 -14.80 32.02 -3.38
N GLY A 385 -14.06 32.13 -4.49
CA GLY A 385 -13.32 31.01 -5.08
C GLY A 385 -12.04 30.60 -4.35
N THR A 386 -11.51 31.43 -3.45
CA THR A 386 -10.17 31.24 -2.86
C THR A 386 -10.14 30.97 -1.35
N ALA A 387 -11.28 30.89 -0.67
CA ALA A 387 -11.32 30.65 0.78
C ALA A 387 -12.32 29.54 1.13
N SER A 388 -11.85 28.29 1.12
CA SER A 388 -12.60 27.16 1.69
C SER A 388 -11.62 26.17 2.29
N GLY A 389 -10.93 26.62 3.33
CA GLY A 389 -10.06 25.79 4.17
C GLY A 389 -10.40 25.81 5.65
N ASP A 390 -11.45 26.54 6.08
CA ASP A 390 -11.74 26.67 7.50
C ASP A 390 -12.80 25.66 7.97
N ALA A 391 -12.47 25.01 9.08
CA ALA A 391 -13.12 23.82 9.61
C ALA A 391 -14.65 23.97 9.74
N SER A 392 -15.38 22.93 9.38
CA SER A 392 -16.83 22.84 9.60
C SER A 392 -17.14 22.78 11.10
N VAL A 393 -17.36 23.94 11.72
CA VAL A 393 -17.80 24.06 13.11
C VAL A 393 -19.30 23.71 13.22
N GLY A 394 -19.75 23.30 14.41
CA GLY A 394 -21.18 23.19 14.72
C GLY A 394 -21.83 24.57 14.78
N VAL A 395 -22.79 24.83 13.90
CA VAL A 395 -23.53 26.08 13.76
C VAL A 395 -24.93 25.91 14.32
N ASP A 396 -25.34 26.82 15.21
CA ASP A 396 -26.69 26.91 15.77
C ASP A 396 -27.61 27.68 14.82
N LEU A 397 -28.54 26.97 14.17
CA LEU A 397 -29.44 27.58 13.18
C LEU A 397 -30.48 28.50 13.84
N CYS A 398 -30.85 28.24 15.09
CA CYS A 398 -31.83 29.06 15.81
C CYS A 398 -31.27 30.47 16.04
N LYS A 399 -29.99 30.57 16.44
CA LYS A 399 -29.30 31.87 16.60
C LYS A 399 -29.21 32.67 15.31
N ILE A 400 -29.02 32.00 14.17
CA ILE A 400 -28.99 32.67 12.86
C ILE A 400 -30.38 33.22 12.53
N ALA A 401 -31.43 32.41 12.71
CA ALA A 401 -32.80 32.83 12.44
C ALA A 401 -33.25 34.00 13.35
N GLU A 402 -32.89 33.97 14.63
CA GLU A 402 -33.11 35.08 15.59
C GLU A 402 -32.45 36.39 15.14
N ARG A 403 -31.18 36.33 14.71
CA ARG A 403 -30.46 37.51 14.19
C ARG A 403 -31.12 38.08 12.94
N LEU A 404 -31.56 37.22 12.03
CA LEU A 404 -32.23 37.64 10.80
C LEU A 404 -33.58 38.31 11.11
N ALA A 405 -34.39 37.76 12.02
CA ALA A 405 -35.64 38.38 12.43
C ALA A 405 -35.42 39.73 13.13
N ALA A 406 -34.42 39.84 14.00
CA ALA A 406 -34.06 41.10 14.65
C ALA A 406 -33.59 42.16 13.63
N ASN A 407 -32.89 41.75 12.57
CA ASN A 407 -32.47 42.63 11.49
C ASN A 407 -33.64 43.07 10.60
N ALA A 408 -34.59 42.18 10.33
CA ALA A 408 -35.82 42.51 9.59
C ALA A 408 -36.67 43.51 10.36
N LEU A 409 -36.85 43.33 11.67
CA LEU A 409 -37.62 44.23 12.54
C LEU A 409 -37.05 45.65 12.52
N ARG A 410 -35.72 45.78 12.53
CA ARG A 410 -35.03 47.08 12.39
C ARG A 410 -35.29 47.78 11.05
N ARG A 411 -35.68 47.03 10.02
CA ARG A 411 -36.04 47.54 8.69
C ARG A 411 -37.55 47.73 8.50
N GLY A 412 -38.34 47.57 9.57
CA GLY A 412 -39.80 47.74 9.52
C GLY A 412 -40.57 46.55 8.93
N ARG A 413 -39.94 45.37 8.81
CA ARG A 413 -40.59 44.13 8.35
C ARG A 413 -40.57 43.09 9.48
N THR A 414 -41.61 42.28 9.58
CA THR A 414 -41.71 41.24 10.63
C THR A 414 -41.45 39.86 10.04
N VAL A 415 -40.60 39.07 10.69
CA VAL A 415 -40.39 37.64 10.38
C VAL A 415 -40.92 36.81 11.54
N HIS A 416 -41.88 35.92 11.26
CA HIS A 416 -42.38 34.98 12.25
C HIS A 416 -41.43 33.80 12.40
N LEU A 417 -40.87 33.61 13.60
CA LEU A 417 -39.93 32.52 13.87
C LEU A 417 -40.64 31.33 14.51
N GLU A 418 -40.51 30.17 13.89
CA GLU A 418 -40.93 28.87 14.43
C GLU A 418 -39.69 27.99 14.62
N ALA A 419 -38.94 28.25 15.70
CA ALA A 419 -37.69 27.54 15.97
C ALA A 419 -37.86 26.44 17.03
N SER A 420 -37.53 25.21 16.66
CA SER A 420 -37.32 24.11 17.61
C SER A 420 -36.01 24.35 18.39
N PRO A 421 -35.94 24.02 19.69
CA PRO A 421 -34.71 24.21 20.45
C PRO A 421 -33.56 23.31 19.93
N GLN A 422 -32.33 23.86 19.92
CA GLN A 422 -31.08 23.12 19.70
C GLN A 422 -30.93 22.41 18.34
N VAL A 423 -31.23 23.12 17.24
CA VAL A 423 -30.96 22.63 15.88
C VAL A 423 -29.56 23.06 15.44
N PHE A 424 -28.63 22.11 15.36
CA PHE A 424 -27.26 22.34 14.94
C PHE A 424 -26.97 21.68 13.59
N THR A 425 -26.16 22.36 12.78
CA THR A 425 -25.63 21.81 11.52
C THR A 425 -24.13 22.00 11.41
N ARG A 426 -23.49 21.22 10.55
CA ARG A 426 -22.06 21.35 10.22
C ARG A 426 -21.91 22.35 9.08
N GLY A 427 -21.16 23.44 9.29
CA GLY A 427 -20.93 24.43 8.24
C GLY A 427 -20.23 25.69 8.72
N GLN A 428 -20.22 26.71 7.87
CA GLN A 428 -19.72 28.05 8.21
C GLN A 428 -20.90 28.96 8.51
N ALA A 429 -20.92 29.55 9.71
CA ALA A 429 -22.02 30.38 10.19
C ALA A 429 -22.33 31.54 9.23
N ASP A 430 -21.30 32.28 8.79
CA ASP A 430 -21.46 33.44 7.90
C ASP A 430 -22.07 33.07 6.53
N ARG A 431 -21.71 31.90 5.99
CA ARG A 431 -22.23 31.43 4.69
C ARG A 431 -23.69 31.00 4.81
N LEU A 432 -24.04 30.30 5.89
CA LEU A 432 -25.42 29.91 6.19
C LEU A 432 -26.28 31.15 6.44
N GLU A 433 -25.81 32.09 7.25
CA GLU A 433 -26.50 33.37 7.50
C GLU A 433 -26.75 34.15 6.21
N ARG A 434 -25.77 34.18 5.29
CA ARG A 434 -25.94 34.82 3.98
C ARG A 434 -26.98 34.12 3.11
N ILE A 435 -26.95 32.78 3.01
CA ILE A 435 -27.92 32.02 2.20
C ILE A 435 -29.34 32.20 2.75
N ILE A 436 -29.52 32.02 4.06
CA ILE A 436 -30.83 32.16 4.70
C ILE A 436 -31.31 33.61 4.60
N GLY A 437 -30.42 34.58 4.79
CA GLY A 437 -30.73 36.00 4.62
C GLY A 437 -31.18 36.34 3.19
N HIS A 438 -30.58 35.72 2.16
CA HIS A 438 -31.03 35.88 0.78
C HIS A 438 -32.42 35.29 0.55
N LEU A 439 -32.74 34.12 1.13
CA LEU A 439 -34.09 33.55 1.02
C LEU A 439 -35.14 34.43 1.69
N VAL A 440 -34.85 34.97 2.88
CA VAL A 440 -35.73 35.92 3.58
C VAL A 440 -35.88 37.22 2.79
N HIS A 441 -34.83 37.70 2.12
CA HIS A 441 -34.90 38.88 1.28
C HIS A 441 -35.79 38.64 0.04
N ASN A 442 -35.62 37.50 -0.63
CA ASN A 442 -36.47 37.12 -1.76
C ASN A 442 -37.95 37.02 -1.35
N ALA A 443 -38.22 36.46 -0.17
CA ALA A 443 -39.57 36.42 0.40
C ALA A 443 -40.14 37.84 0.59
N PHE A 444 -39.35 38.79 1.09
CA PHE A 444 -39.77 40.19 1.23
C PHE A 444 -39.99 40.90 -0.11
N ASP A 445 -39.19 40.60 -1.13
CA ASP A 445 -39.36 41.18 -2.46
C ASP A 445 -40.64 40.69 -3.14
N ALA A 446 -41.12 39.49 -2.76
CA ALA A 446 -42.34 38.88 -3.28
C ALA A 446 -43.61 39.25 -2.49
N THR A 447 -43.49 39.97 -1.36
CA THR A 447 -44.60 40.22 -0.41
C THR A 447 -44.77 41.70 -0.04
N GLU A 448 -46.01 42.16 0.05
CA GLU A 448 -46.33 43.50 0.56
C GLU A 448 -46.04 43.61 2.07
N VAL A 449 -46.08 44.83 2.62
CA VAL A 449 -45.72 45.10 4.02
C VAL A 449 -46.63 44.37 5.03
N HIS A 450 -47.84 44.01 4.61
CA HIS A 450 -48.84 43.35 5.44
C HIS A 450 -48.83 41.81 5.32
N ASP A 451 -48.12 41.26 4.34
CA ASP A 451 -48.11 39.83 4.07
C ASP A 451 -47.14 39.10 5.00
N ARG A 452 -47.48 37.85 5.33
CA ARG A 452 -46.72 37.07 6.31
C ARG A 452 -45.47 36.45 5.68
N VAL A 453 -44.32 36.64 6.32
CA VAL A 453 -43.09 35.89 6.07
C VAL A 453 -42.69 35.14 7.33
N TRP A 454 -42.42 33.84 7.22
CA TRP A 454 -42.01 33.00 8.35
C TRP A 454 -40.73 32.20 8.05
N VAL A 455 -39.99 31.93 9.13
CA VAL A 455 -38.82 31.05 9.11
C VAL A 455 -39.03 29.97 10.16
N LYS A 456 -39.10 28.73 9.70
CA LYS A 456 -39.22 27.55 10.55
C LYS A 456 -37.90 26.79 10.58
N VAL A 457 -37.44 26.49 11.79
CA VAL A 457 -36.20 25.73 12.02
C VAL A 457 -36.57 24.49 12.82
N ASP A 458 -36.43 23.31 12.22
CA ASP A 458 -36.71 22.04 12.88
C ASP A 458 -35.73 20.94 12.48
N ARG A 459 -35.90 19.76 13.07
CA ARG A 459 -35.13 18.56 12.71
C ARG A 459 -36.00 17.65 11.86
N PHE A 460 -35.45 17.18 10.75
CA PHE A 460 -36.10 16.19 9.89
C PHE A 460 -35.19 14.97 9.73
N GLY A 461 -35.47 13.92 10.50
CA GLY A 461 -34.63 12.72 10.57
C GLY A 461 -33.23 13.05 11.11
N SER A 462 -32.19 12.71 10.34
CA SER A 462 -30.79 13.00 10.65
C SER A 462 -30.31 14.39 10.20
N HIS A 463 -31.19 15.20 9.60
CA HIS A 463 -30.84 16.50 9.02
C HIS A 463 -31.52 17.64 9.78
N ALA A 464 -30.84 18.80 9.79
CA ALA A 464 -31.47 20.07 10.16
C ALA A 464 -32.25 20.59 8.96
N ARG A 465 -33.48 21.05 9.18
CA ARG A 465 -34.34 21.65 8.16
C ARG A 465 -34.62 23.10 8.52
N ILE A 466 -34.45 23.96 7.53
CA ILE A 466 -34.88 25.35 7.57
C ILE A 466 -35.83 25.58 6.41
N GLU A 467 -36.98 26.15 6.73
CA GLU A 467 -38.03 26.46 5.78
C GLU A 467 -38.32 27.96 5.88
N VAL A 468 -38.25 28.64 4.74
CA VAL A 468 -38.62 30.06 4.62
C VAL A 468 -39.86 30.08 3.75
N GLY A 469 -40.94 30.65 4.26
CA GLY A 469 -42.20 30.77 3.54
C GLY A 469 -42.70 32.20 3.51
N ASP A 470 -43.46 32.50 2.47
CA ASP A 470 -44.07 33.79 2.18
C ASP A 470 -45.49 33.59 1.62
N GLU A 471 -46.34 34.62 1.76
CA GLU A 471 -47.68 34.68 1.18
C GLU A 471 -47.72 35.47 -0.14
N GLY A 472 -46.59 35.56 -0.84
CA GLY A 472 -46.45 36.34 -2.06
C GLY A 472 -47.05 35.70 -3.30
N GLN A 473 -46.84 36.34 -4.45
CA GLN A 473 -47.36 35.92 -5.77
C GLN A 473 -46.86 34.55 -6.28
N GLY A 474 -45.90 33.93 -5.59
CA GLY A 474 -45.29 32.65 -5.99
C GLY A 474 -44.46 32.73 -7.28
N MET A 475 -43.85 31.61 -7.67
CA MET A 475 -43.18 31.48 -8.97
C MET A 475 -44.13 30.77 -9.94
N THR A 476 -44.39 31.37 -11.11
CA THR A 476 -45.23 30.79 -12.18
C THR A 476 -44.40 30.17 -13.29
#